data_AF-A0A831A0P0-F1
#
_entry.id   AF-A0A831A0P0-F1
#
_cell.length_a   1.000
_cell.length_b   1.000
_cell.length_c   1.000
_cell.angle_alpha   90.00
_cell.angle_beta   90.00
_cell.angle_gamma   90.00
#
_symmetry.space_group_name_H-M   'P 1'
#
loop_
_entity.id
_entity.type
_entity.pdbx_description
1 polymer ?
#
loop_
_entity_poly.entity_id
_entity_poly.type
_entity_poly.pdbx_seq_one_letter_code
_entity_poly.pdbx_strand_id
1 'polypeptide(L)'
;MLKVIDQVIKEVIKFEPVRQKFYQLITEEEEDNNQQSVNLKREKIYDYLLTLLRLILDSQDLADVTVENLKELNFDKIHSIGDNLRKKVKDVALDQDWEALTITKGETILEKIEQASAKLLTEQSENVEPAIGKFAKFQLIDQVIYPYQYLSDVQNNSPIKLVRISPNDADKGFGKDKGLEEKLAGDQFRAFGGFFKKSWRSNDILWGRLDGVNRIVDGLLTSESLKAFSGVVSRQIELEQFSGTQEEKIQEYVKRLVDESFPTETQTEKDELIQDLIKLAQPNTTLAKKELEDFLNKLVNLGHSAILKENLGNVFKDAISEQLEWNQQKIDPTPESNYKYVGGYFDKAVTPLAAAKLAQRFLEDLKGKEKEYFLGEYGVGSETIVKDIPSNILKSLGTRSAIILSYIIESSKTGKRLLRLQSYQLLKQILNIYYFLSQRSSPSSYKTQASPLISALKSLLLFIIGFGVIAYLLNVLPRWAVLTIATLALLWIIKSLLGLLFGRTSK
;
A
#
# COMPACT_ATOMS: atom_id res chain seq x y z
N MET A 1 19.95 -21.21 21.85
CA MET A 1 21.10 -20.61 22.56
C MET A 1 20.82 -19.16 22.99
N LEU A 2 20.63 -18.19 22.08
CA LEU A 2 20.35 -16.78 22.43
C LEU A 2 19.18 -16.58 23.41
N LYS A 3 18.07 -17.33 23.26
CA LYS A 3 16.93 -17.30 24.21
C LYS A 3 17.28 -17.83 25.61
N VAL A 4 18.21 -18.78 25.70
CA VAL A 4 18.68 -19.34 26.99
C VAL A 4 19.58 -18.32 27.68
N ILE A 5 20.48 -17.69 26.93
CA ILE A 5 21.34 -16.60 27.41
C ILE A 5 20.49 -15.43 27.91
N ASP A 6 19.48 -15.00 27.15
CA ASP A 6 18.55 -13.94 27.56
C ASP A 6 17.81 -14.28 28.86
N GLN A 7 17.33 -15.52 29.01
CA GLN A 7 16.65 -15.96 30.22
C GLN A 7 17.59 -16.01 31.44
N VAL A 8 18.82 -16.50 31.26
CA VAL A 8 19.85 -16.55 32.31
C VAL A 8 20.25 -15.14 32.75
N ILE A 9 20.48 -14.22 31.81
CA ILE A 9 20.77 -12.80 32.09
C ILE A 9 19.64 -12.18 32.92
N LYS A 10 18.39 -12.41 32.52
CA LYS A 10 17.21 -11.90 33.25
C LYS A 10 17.13 -12.40 34.69
N GLU A 11 17.52 -13.65 34.95
CA GLU A 11 17.51 -14.22 36.29
C GLU A 11 18.69 -13.75 37.15
N VAL A 12 19.87 -13.56 36.56
CA VAL A 12 21.05 -13.04 37.25
C VAL A 12 20.88 -11.56 37.62
N ILE A 13 20.33 -10.73 36.73
CA ILE A 13 20.05 -9.31 37.02
C ILE A 13 19.04 -9.13 38.15
N LYS A 14 18.08 -10.06 38.30
CA LYS A 14 17.11 -10.04 39.40
C LYS A 14 17.71 -10.49 40.75
N PHE A 15 18.95 -10.99 40.77
CA PHE A 15 19.56 -11.50 41.99
C PHE A 15 19.90 -10.36 42.95
N GLU A 16 19.51 -10.51 44.21
CA GLU A 16 19.54 -9.41 45.19
C GLU A 16 20.93 -8.79 45.40
N PRO A 17 22.03 -9.55 45.53
CA PRO A 17 23.39 -8.99 45.64
C PRO A 17 23.81 -8.15 44.43
N VAL A 18 23.42 -8.58 43.21
CA VAL A 18 23.71 -7.84 41.96
C VAL A 18 22.96 -6.51 41.95
N ARG A 19 21.68 -6.54 42.32
CA ARG A 19 20.87 -5.32 42.42
C ARG A 19 21.41 -4.38 43.48
N GLN A 20 21.73 -4.88 44.68
CA GLN A 20 22.25 -4.06 45.77
C GLN A 20 23.58 -3.41 45.41
N LYS A 21 24.47 -4.13 44.70
CA LYS A 21 25.73 -3.54 44.24
C LYS A 21 25.52 -2.48 43.16
N PHE A 22 24.60 -2.72 42.22
CA PHE A 22 24.25 -1.73 41.19
C PHE A 22 23.63 -0.47 41.82
N TYR A 23 22.71 -0.65 42.79
CA TYR A 23 22.15 0.45 43.56
C TYR A 23 23.20 1.18 44.38
N GLN A 24 24.16 0.49 44.99
CA GLN A 24 25.29 1.11 45.69
C GLN A 24 26.13 1.96 44.73
N LEU A 25 26.52 1.43 43.57
CA LEU A 25 27.32 2.15 42.58
C LEU A 25 26.59 3.38 42.01
N ILE A 26 25.26 3.30 41.88
CA ILE A 26 24.40 4.41 41.45
C ILE A 26 24.18 5.43 42.59
N THR A 27 23.96 4.99 43.83
CA THR A 27 23.75 5.93 44.96
C THR A 27 25.04 6.65 45.35
N GLU A 28 26.21 6.04 45.12
CA GLU A 28 27.51 6.72 45.13
C GLU A 28 27.63 7.83 44.03
N GLU A 29 26.69 7.95 43.05
CA GLU A 29 26.60 9.07 42.10
C GLU A 29 26.08 10.37 42.71
N GLU A 30 25.28 10.35 43.79
CA GLU A 30 24.56 11.56 44.25
C GLU A 30 25.42 12.56 45.06
N GLU A 31 26.62 12.19 45.50
CA GLU A 31 27.41 12.99 46.45
C GLU A 31 28.57 13.84 45.86
N ASP A 32 28.95 13.72 44.57
CA ASP A 32 30.11 14.45 44.03
C ASP A 32 29.96 14.88 42.54
N ASN A 33 29.93 16.20 42.31
CA ASN A 33 29.67 16.85 41.01
C ASN A 33 30.92 17.07 40.13
N ASN A 34 32.07 16.47 40.45
CA ASN A 34 33.29 16.61 39.65
C ASN A 34 33.27 15.70 38.40
N GLN A 35 33.41 16.29 37.20
CA GLN A 35 33.39 15.58 35.90
C GLN A 35 34.41 14.42 35.80
N GLN A 36 35.59 14.55 36.43
CA GLN A 36 36.62 13.51 36.41
C GLN A 36 36.26 12.33 37.34
N SER A 37 35.59 12.61 38.46
CA SER A 37 35.01 11.62 39.39
C SER A 37 33.87 10.86 38.70
N VAL A 38 33.00 11.57 37.94
CA VAL A 38 31.92 10.97 37.15
C VAL A 38 32.44 9.99 36.09
N ASN A 39 33.51 10.34 35.38
CA ASN A 39 34.08 9.43 34.35
C ASN A 39 34.69 8.17 34.97
N LEU A 40 35.44 8.29 36.06
CA LEU A 40 36.01 7.15 36.78
C LEU A 40 34.92 6.24 37.38
N LYS A 41 33.79 6.81 37.81
CA LYS A 41 32.63 6.06 38.31
C LYS A 41 31.88 5.32 37.19
N ARG A 42 31.69 5.95 36.02
CA ARG A 42 31.13 5.28 34.83
C ARG A 42 31.99 4.11 34.37
N GLU A 43 33.30 4.26 34.41
CA GLU A 43 34.27 3.20 34.14
C GLU A 43 34.06 2.02 35.11
N LYS A 44 33.91 2.27 36.41
CA LYS A 44 33.60 1.22 37.41
C LYS A 44 32.27 0.50 37.15
N ILE A 45 31.21 1.22 36.78
CA ILE A 45 29.90 0.61 36.45
C ILE A 45 30.04 -0.26 35.19
N TYR A 46 30.76 0.24 34.18
CA TYR A 46 31.00 -0.50 32.94
C TYR A 46 31.83 -1.75 33.20
N ASP A 47 32.90 -1.67 33.98
CA ASP A 47 33.74 -2.81 34.36
C ASP A 47 32.95 -3.85 35.16
N TYR A 48 32.05 -3.41 36.05
CA TYR A 48 31.16 -4.30 36.79
C TYR A 48 30.19 -5.04 35.86
N LEU A 49 29.55 -4.34 34.93
CA LEU A 49 28.67 -4.95 33.92
C LEU A 49 29.43 -5.91 33.00
N LEU A 50 30.64 -5.54 32.59
CA LEU A 50 31.50 -6.38 31.76
C LEU A 50 31.92 -7.64 32.52
N THR A 51 32.18 -7.53 33.83
CA THR A 51 32.55 -8.67 34.69
C THR A 51 31.37 -9.61 34.90
N LEU A 52 30.16 -9.08 35.13
CA LEU A 52 28.94 -9.88 35.16
C LEU A 52 28.67 -10.59 33.84
N LEU A 53 28.83 -9.88 32.72
CA LEU A 53 28.69 -10.46 31.39
C LEU A 53 29.72 -11.59 31.16
N ARG A 54 30.98 -11.37 31.54
CA ARG A 54 32.04 -12.39 31.48
C ARG A 54 31.71 -13.61 32.35
N LEU A 55 31.25 -13.43 33.57
CA LEU A 55 30.92 -14.52 34.48
C LEU A 55 29.73 -15.37 33.96
N ILE A 56 28.80 -14.74 33.24
CA ILE A 56 27.72 -15.42 32.52
C ILE A 56 28.27 -16.17 31.28
N LEU A 57 29.24 -15.59 30.57
CA LEU A 57 29.81 -16.15 29.35
C LEU A 57 30.92 -17.20 29.57
N ASP A 58 31.59 -17.20 30.72
CA ASP A 58 32.72 -18.08 31.09
C ASP A 58 32.27 -19.27 31.96
N SER A 59 30.97 -19.39 32.27
CA SER A 59 30.52 -20.56 33.02
C SER A 59 30.68 -21.83 32.18
N GLN A 60 31.55 -22.74 32.63
CA GLN A 60 31.70 -24.09 32.06
C GLN A 60 30.34 -24.82 31.92
N ASP A 61 29.37 -24.48 32.78
CA ASP A 61 28.00 -25.03 32.75
C ASP A 61 27.22 -24.64 31.48
N LEU A 62 27.55 -23.52 30.81
CA LEU A 62 27.03 -23.15 29.49
C LEU A 62 27.89 -23.68 28.34
N ALA A 63 29.15 -24.03 28.61
CA ALA A 63 30.08 -24.59 27.63
C ALA A 63 29.73 -26.04 27.23
N ASP A 64 29.00 -26.77 28.07
CA ASP A 64 28.43 -28.10 27.78
C ASP A 64 27.22 -28.07 26.81
N VAL A 65 26.77 -26.87 26.43
CA VAL A 65 25.69 -26.68 25.44
C VAL A 65 26.29 -26.70 24.02
N THR A 66 26.51 -27.90 23.50
CA THR A 66 26.90 -28.11 22.08
C THR A 66 25.67 -28.09 21.16
N VAL A 67 25.90 -28.01 19.84
CA VAL A 67 24.83 -28.09 18.84
C VAL A 67 24.06 -29.41 18.93
N GLU A 68 24.71 -30.51 19.30
CA GLU A 68 24.06 -31.82 19.49
C GLU A 68 23.12 -31.85 20.72
N ASN A 69 23.50 -31.18 21.82
CA ASN A 69 22.77 -31.23 23.09
C ASN A 69 21.59 -30.25 23.19
N LEU A 70 21.37 -29.40 22.17
CA LEU A 70 20.30 -28.39 22.13
C LEU A 70 18.89 -28.98 22.21
N LYS A 71 18.69 -30.25 21.80
CA LYS A 71 17.39 -30.93 21.85
C LYS A 71 17.03 -31.45 23.26
N GLU A 72 17.99 -31.55 24.16
CA GLU A 72 17.85 -32.13 25.50
C GLU A 72 17.81 -31.08 26.63
N LEU A 73 17.86 -29.79 26.28
CA LEU A 73 17.72 -28.68 27.22
C LEU A 73 16.24 -28.50 27.63
N ASN A 74 15.91 -28.93 28.84
CA ASN A 74 14.61 -28.71 29.48
C ASN A 74 14.71 -27.60 30.57
N PHE A 75 13.55 -27.20 31.11
CA PHE A 75 13.48 -26.14 32.13
C PHE A 75 14.27 -26.46 33.40
N ASP A 76 14.36 -27.73 33.80
CA ASP A 76 15.08 -28.15 35.00
C ASP A 76 16.60 -27.97 34.87
N LYS A 77 17.17 -28.33 33.71
CA LYS A 77 18.58 -28.07 33.39
C LYS A 77 18.88 -26.57 33.36
N ILE A 78 17.98 -25.75 32.78
CA ILE A 78 18.12 -24.29 32.76
C ILE A 78 18.09 -23.72 34.18
N HIS A 79 17.23 -24.25 35.06
CA HIS A 79 17.18 -23.84 36.46
C HIS A 79 18.47 -24.18 37.21
N SER A 80 19.00 -25.39 37.02
CA SER A 80 20.27 -25.84 37.62
C SER A 80 21.47 -24.96 37.19
N ILE A 81 21.56 -24.64 35.90
CA ILE A 81 22.57 -23.70 35.37
C ILE A 81 22.41 -22.32 36.03
N GLY A 82 21.17 -21.83 36.13
CA GLY A 82 20.84 -20.58 36.82
C GLY A 82 21.22 -20.57 38.30
N ASP A 83 21.00 -21.68 39.02
CA ASP A 83 21.36 -21.84 40.44
C ASP A 83 22.88 -21.86 40.65
N ASN A 84 23.62 -22.59 39.81
CA ASN A 84 25.08 -22.62 39.86
C ASN A 84 25.70 -21.25 39.56
N LEU A 85 25.15 -20.54 38.56
CA LEU A 85 25.53 -19.16 38.26
C LEU A 85 25.22 -18.22 39.42
N ARG A 86 24.02 -18.28 40.01
CA ARG A 86 23.66 -17.48 41.19
C ARG A 86 24.62 -17.73 42.36
N LYS A 87 25.04 -18.97 42.58
CA LYS A 87 26.02 -19.33 43.62
C LYS A 87 27.40 -18.74 43.32
N LYS A 88 27.92 -18.90 42.10
CA LYS A 88 29.20 -18.29 41.67
C LYS A 88 29.16 -16.76 41.76
N VAL A 89 28.08 -16.12 41.31
CA VAL A 89 27.86 -14.67 41.45
C VAL A 89 27.83 -14.28 42.91
N LYS A 90 27.20 -15.06 43.80
CA LYS A 90 27.19 -14.79 45.25
C LYS A 90 28.60 -14.88 45.85
N ASP A 91 29.37 -15.88 45.47
CA ASP A 91 30.74 -16.09 45.97
C ASP A 91 31.68 -14.96 45.49
N VAL A 92 31.58 -14.56 44.22
CA VAL A 92 32.38 -13.45 43.67
C VAL A 92 31.87 -12.08 44.14
N ALA A 93 30.57 -11.91 44.37
CA ALA A 93 30.02 -10.64 44.83
C ALA A 93 30.27 -10.33 46.31
N LEU A 94 30.69 -11.32 47.09
CA LEU A 94 31.01 -11.18 48.51
C LEU A 94 32.52 -11.04 48.78
N ASP A 95 33.39 -11.46 47.86
CA ASP A 95 34.83 -11.20 47.94
C ASP A 95 35.18 -9.87 47.25
N GLN A 96 35.99 -9.05 47.91
CA GLN A 96 36.23 -7.65 47.54
C GLN A 96 37.16 -7.48 46.32
N ASP A 97 37.68 -8.56 45.73
CA ASP A 97 38.81 -8.50 44.81
C ASP A 97 38.40 -8.81 43.36
N TRP A 98 37.56 -7.94 42.80
CA TRP A 98 37.10 -8.02 41.40
C TRP A 98 38.24 -7.80 40.39
N GLU A 99 39.33 -7.13 40.82
CA GLU A 99 40.54 -6.92 40.01
C GLU A 99 41.42 -8.18 39.92
N ALA A 100 41.27 -9.13 40.85
CA ALA A 100 42.03 -10.39 40.86
C ALA A 100 41.54 -11.43 39.83
N LEU A 101 40.41 -11.17 39.15
CA LEU A 101 39.93 -11.97 38.02
C LEU A 101 40.77 -11.66 36.78
N THR A 102 41.99 -12.20 36.74
CA THR A 102 42.82 -12.21 35.52
C THR A 102 42.02 -12.85 34.39
N ILE A 103 42.00 -12.18 33.23
CA ILE A 103 41.45 -12.67 31.97
C ILE A 103 42.15 -14.00 31.65
N THR A 104 41.56 -15.12 32.05
CA THR A 104 41.98 -16.42 31.54
C THR A 104 41.58 -16.43 30.08
N LYS A 105 42.60 -16.33 29.23
CA LYS A 105 42.52 -16.44 27.79
C LYS A 105 42.00 -17.84 27.46
N GLY A 106 40.69 -18.05 27.49
CA GLY A 106 40.06 -19.35 27.30
C GLY A 106 38.54 -19.32 27.36
N GLU A 107 37.93 -19.44 26.18
CA GLU A 107 36.62 -20.05 25.91
C GLU A 107 35.36 -19.31 26.38
N THR A 108 35.16 -18.09 25.90
CA THR A 108 33.84 -17.45 26.00
C THR A 108 32.82 -18.18 25.10
N ILE A 109 31.52 -18.16 25.46
CA ILE A 109 30.44 -18.69 24.59
C ILE A 109 30.46 -18.05 23.18
N LEU A 110 30.82 -16.77 23.09
CA LEU A 110 30.94 -16.07 21.81
C LEU A 110 32.05 -16.70 20.95
N GLU A 111 33.19 -17.01 21.56
CA GLU A 111 34.29 -17.72 20.90
C GLU A 111 33.86 -19.13 20.45
N LYS A 112 33.06 -19.85 21.26
CA LYS A 112 32.50 -21.16 20.84
C LYS A 112 31.50 -21.05 19.68
N ILE A 113 30.65 -20.01 19.67
CA ILE A 113 29.73 -19.74 18.56
C ILE A 113 30.51 -19.43 17.28
N GLU A 114 31.58 -18.64 17.38
CA GLU A 114 32.44 -18.33 16.24
C GLU A 114 33.19 -19.56 15.73
N GLN A 115 33.76 -20.38 16.61
CA GLN A 115 34.40 -21.64 16.25
C GLN A 115 33.41 -22.60 15.56
N ALA A 116 32.18 -22.71 16.06
CA ALA A 116 31.12 -23.51 15.45
C ALA A 116 30.71 -22.95 14.08
N SER A 117 30.62 -21.61 13.94
CA SER A 117 30.30 -20.94 12.67
C SER A 117 31.41 -21.14 11.64
N ALA A 118 32.68 -21.03 12.06
CA ALA A 118 33.85 -21.30 11.22
C ALA A 118 33.87 -22.77 10.75
N LYS A 119 33.61 -23.71 11.66
CA LYS A 119 33.52 -25.14 11.36
C LYS A 119 32.41 -25.45 10.34
N LEU A 120 31.23 -24.87 10.52
CA LEU A 120 30.10 -25.02 9.60
C LEU A 120 30.41 -24.45 8.21
N LEU A 121 31.09 -23.30 8.14
CA LEU A 121 31.53 -22.70 6.87
C LEU A 121 32.58 -23.58 6.14
N THR A 122 33.47 -24.25 6.88
CA THR A 122 34.46 -25.17 6.30
C THR A 122 33.88 -26.52 5.88
N GLU A 123 32.82 -27.01 6.55
CA GLU A 123 32.22 -28.32 6.26
C GLU A 123 31.22 -28.29 5.09
N GLN A 124 30.66 -27.13 4.74
CA GLN A 124 29.54 -27.03 3.80
C GLN A 124 29.87 -26.71 2.32
N SER A 125 31.09 -26.34 1.91
CA SER A 125 31.33 -26.05 0.47
C SER A 125 32.81 -25.95 0.05
N GLU A 126 33.13 -26.48 -1.13
CA GLU A 126 34.45 -26.42 -1.80
C GLU A 126 34.86 -25.02 -2.31
N ASN A 127 34.02 -23.97 -2.19
CA ASN A 127 34.24 -22.66 -2.84
C ASN A 127 34.10 -21.41 -1.91
N VAL A 128 34.49 -21.51 -0.63
CA VAL A 128 34.23 -20.47 0.39
C VAL A 128 35.48 -19.69 0.85
N GLU A 129 36.66 -19.89 0.27
CA GLU A 129 37.92 -19.20 0.69
C GLU A 129 37.76 -17.67 0.90
N PRO A 130 37.04 -16.91 0.04
CA PRO A 130 36.86 -15.48 0.25
C PRO A 130 35.93 -15.13 1.42
N ALA A 131 34.93 -15.98 1.71
CA ALA A 131 33.96 -15.74 2.78
C ALA A 131 34.54 -16.15 4.14
N ILE A 132 35.31 -17.25 4.20
CA ILE A 132 36.07 -17.65 5.39
C ILE A 132 37.11 -16.59 5.74
N GLY A 133 37.84 -16.06 4.75
CA GLY A 133 38.81 -14.99 4.96
C GLY A 133 38.19 -13.67 5.47
N LYS A 134 36.97 -13.35 5.03
CA LYS A 134 36.20 -12.20 5.55
C LYS A 134 35.65 -12.45 6.95
N PHE A 135 35.12 -13.65 7.21
CA PHE A 135 34.62 -14.06 8.52
C PHE A 135 35.73 -14.06 9.58
N ALA A 136 36.89 -14.63 9.28
CA ALA A 136 38.05 -14.67 10.19
C ALA A 136 38.58 -13.28 10.57
N LYS A 137 38.37 -12.28 9.71
CA LYS A 137 38.76 -10.88 9.96
C LYS A 137 37.63 -10.03 10.53
N PHE A 138 36.42 -10.58 10.66
CA PHE A 138 35.24 -9.83 11.07
C PHE A 138 35.45 -9.15 12.42
N GLN A 139 35.95 -9.86 13.44
CA GLN A 139 36.21 -9.28 14.76
C GLN A 139 37.15 -8.08 14.71
N LEU A 140 38.25 -8.18 13.96
CA LEU A 140 39.23 -7.08 13.83
C LEU A 140 38.60 -5.87 13.13
N ILE A 141 37.73 -6.11 12.15
CA ILE A 141 37.00 -5.07 11.44
C ILE A 141 35.94 -4.44 12.36
N ASP A 142 35.19 -5.26 13.10
CA ASP A 142 34.10 -4.84 13.98
C ASP A 142 34.61 -4.03 15.19
N GLN A 143 35.75 -4.42 15.78
CA GLN A 143 36.43 -3.64 16.81
C GLN A 143 36.72 -2.19 16.40
N VAL A 144 36.96 -1.95 15.11
CA VAL A 144 37.19 -0.61 14.57
C VAL A 144 35.88 0.04 14.14
N ILE A 145 35.04 -0.65 13.37
CA ILE A 145 33.83 -0.08 12.75
C ILE A 145 32.73 0.17 13.79
N TYR A 146 32.52 -0.73 14.74
CA TYR A 146 31.42 -0.65 15.71
C TYR A 146 31.47 0.62 16.58
N PRO A 147 32.62 1.03 17.16
CA PRO A 147 32.71 2.32 17.85
C PRO A 147 32.36 3.51 16.97
N TYR A 148 32.79 3.53 15.69
CA TYR A 148 32.42 4.61 14.77
C TYR A 148 30.93 4.62 14.46
N GLN A 149 30.31 3.46 14.24
CA GLN A 149 28.85 3.37 14.01
C GLN A 149 28.06 3.84 15.24
N TYR A 150 28.46 3.37 16.42
CA TYR A 150 27.83 3.74 17.69
C TYR A 150 27.93 5.24 17.96
N LEU A 151 29.11 5.84 17.74
CA LEU A 151 29.35 7.27 17.98
C LEU A 151 28.74 8.17 16.89
N SER A 152 28.57 7.67 15.67
CA SER A 152 27.99 8.44 14.55
C SER A 152 26.47 8.33 14.45
N ASP A 153 25.84 7.48 15.27
CA ASP A 153 24.41 7.12 15.19
C ASP A 153 23.98 6.64 13.78
N VAL A 154 24.94 6.12 13.01
CA VAL A 154 24.70 5.54 11.68
C VAL A 154 24.25 4.10 11.88
N GLN A 155 22.94 3.90 11.92
CA GLN A 155 22.32 2.59 12.14
C GLN A 155 22.44 1.65 10.92
N ASN A 156 22.78 2.15 9.73
CA ASN A 156 22.88 1.35 8.52
C ASN A 156 24.02 1.81 7.62
N ASN A 157 24.98 0.90 7.36
CA ASN A 157 26.10 1.15 6.44
C ASN A 157 25.73 0.90 4.97
N SER A 158 24.55 0.32 4.71
CA SER A 158 24.09 0.10 3.35
C SER A 158 23.40 1.35 2.82
N PRO A 159 23.69 1.80 1.59
CA PRO A 159 22.97 2.91 0.99
C PRO A 159 21.49 2.57 0.88
N ILE A 160 20.63 3.42 1.47
CA ILE A 160 19.19 3.29 1.34
C ILE A 160 18.82 3.69 -0.09
N LYS A 161 18.43 2.71 -0.90
CA LYS A 161 17.91 2.94 -2.25
C LYS A 161 16.44 3.34 -2.15
N LEU A 162 16.09 4.52 -2.67
CA LEU A 162 14.71 4.98 -2.75
C LEU A 162 14.15 4.64 -4.14
N VAL A 163 13.03 3.93 -4.18
CA VAL A 163 12.25 3.71 -5.41
C VAL A 163 10.93 4.45 -5.27
N ARG A 164 10.69 5.42 -6.15
CA ARG A 164 9.40 6.12 -6.23
C ARG A 164 8.45 5.33 -7.11
N ILE A 165 7.27 5.02 -6.58
CA ILE A 165 6.17 4.42 -7.32
C ILE A 165 5.17 5.53 -7.62
N SER A 166 5.18 6.03 -8.86
CA SER A 166 4.27 7.07 -9.32
C SER A 166 3.86 6.83 -10.78
N PRO A 167 2.61 7.12 -11.15
CA PRO A 167 2.14 7.11 -12.54
C PRO A 167 2.99 7.98 -13.49
N ASN A 168 3.53 9.11 -12.97
CA ASN A 168 4.40 10.02 -13.72
C ASN A 168 5.78 9.44 -13.99
N ASP A 169 6.23 8.48 -13.19
CA ASP A 169 7.52 7.83 -13.44
C ASP A 169 7.37 6.68 -14.45
N ALA A 170 6.17 6.13 -14.61
CA ALA A 170 5.88 4.95 -15.41
C ALA A 170 5.83 5.24 -16.93
N ASP A 171 7.02 5.43 -17.53
CA ASP A 171 7.21 5.81 -18.94
C ASP A 171 7.67 4.64 -19.84
N LYS A 172 7.06 3.46 -19.66
CA LYS A 172 7.33 2.24 -20.46
C LYS A 172 6.02 1.55 -20.79
N GLY A 173 6.06 0.71 -21.82
CA GLY A 173 4.89 0.00 -22.31
C GLY A 173 3.80 0.97 -22.78
N PHE A 174 2.56 0.65 -22.44
CA PHE A 174 1.39 1.47 -22.80
C PHE A 174 1.38 2.84 -22.13
N GLY A 175 2.14 3.03 -21.04
CA GLY A 175 2.23 4.31 -20.34
C GLY A 175 3.26 5.28 -20.94
N LYS A 176 4.01 4.84 -21.96
CA LYS A 176 5.01 5.67 -22.63
C LYS A 176 4.35 6.87 -23.30
N ASP A 177 4.97 8.04 -23.15
CA ASP A 177 4.50 9.31 -23.72
C ASP A 177 3.09 9.75 -23.22
N LYS A 178 2.56 9.12 -22.16
CA LYS A 178 1.24 9.46 -21.59
C LYS A 178 1.36 10.28 -20.31
N GLY A 179 0.63 11.39 -20.27
CA GLY A 179 0.50 12.21 -19.07
C GLY A 179 -0.45 11.60 -18.02
N LEU A 180 -0.43 12.16 -16.81
CA LEU A 180 -1.33 11.75 -15.72
C LEU A 180 -2.81 11.84 -16.11
N GLU A 181 -3.18 12.91 -16.82
CA GLU A 181 -4.56 13.18 -17.25
C GLU A 181 -5.08 12.16 -18.28
N GLU A 182 -4.18 11.52 -19.05
CA GLU A 182 -4.55 10.47 -20.00
C GLU A 182 -4.70 9.10 -19.34
N LYS A 183 -4.04 8.89 -18.20
CA LYS A 183 -4.06 7.62 -17.47
C LYS A 183 -5.15 7.60 -16.41
N LEU A 184 -5.20 8.63 -15.57
CA LEU A 184 -6.01 8.63 -14.36
C LEU A 184 -7.23 9.53 -14.49
N ALA A 185 -8.40 8.92 -14.33
CA ALA A 185 -9.66 9.62 -14.24
C ALA A 185 -9.90 10.18 -12.82
N GLY A 186 -9.27 9.58 -11.81
CA GLY A 186 -9.39 9.98 -10.41
C GLY A 186 -8.75 11.30 -10.04
N ASP A 187 -7.77 11.80 -10.82
CA ASP A 187 -7.06 13.05 -10.50
C ASP A 187 -7.99 14.28 -10.60
N GLN A 188 -9.10 14.14 -11.32
CA GLN A 188 -10.17 15.14 -11.31
C GLN A 188 -10.59 15.49 -9.86
N PHE A 189 -10.92 16.77 -9.62
CA PHE A 189 -11.34 17.29 -8.31
C PHE A 189 -10.32 17.08 -7.18
N ARG A 190 -9.01 17.18 -7.48
CA ARG A 190 -7.93 16.99 -6.49
C ARG A 190 -7.95 15.57 -5.91
N ALA A 191 -7.90 14.56 -6.79
CA ALA A 191 -7.88 13.13 -6.45
C ALA A 191 -9.22 12.53 -5.93
N PHE A 192 -10.36 13.19 -6.19
CA PHE A 192 -11.68 12.69 -5.79
C PHE A 192 -12.54 12.18 -6.96
N GLY A 193 -12.02 12.18 -8.19
CA GLY A 193 -12.76 11.75 -9.39
C GLY A 193 -13.34 10.33 -9.27
N GLY A 194 -12.57 9.39 -8.70
CA GLY A 194 -12.96 8.00 -8.54
C GLY A 194 -14.18 7.75 -7.62
N PHE A 195 -14.71 8.77 -6.95
CA PHE A 195 -15.97 8.67 -6.18
C PHE A 195 -17.22 8.96 -7.02
N PHE A 196 -17.07 9.62 -8.16
CA PHE A 196 -18.19 10.06 -8.99
C PHE A 196 -18.64 9.02 -10.02
N LYS A 197 -17.71 8.20 -10.53
CA LYS A 197 -17.99 7.12 -11.48
C LYS A 197 -17.29 5.82 -11.08
N LYS A 198 -18.01 4.70 -11.17
CA LYS A 198 -17.46 3.36 -10.94
C LYS A 198 -16.43 3.00 -12.00
N SER A 199 -16.70 3.31 -13.28
CA SER A 199 -15.78 3.05 -14.38
C SER A 199 -14.43 3.77 -14.23
N TRP A 200 -14.43 4.99 -13.70
CA TRP A 200 -13.20 5.76 -13.43
C TRP A 200 -12.33 5.09 -12.37
N ARG A 201 -12.95 4.60 -11.29
CA ARG A 201 -12.22 3.85 -10.26
C ARG A 201 -11.60 2.58 -10.83
N SER A 202 -12.34 1.85 -11.65
CA SER A 202 -11.86 0.61 -12.26
C SER A 202 -10.77 0.88 -13.31
N ASN A 203 -10.85 2.00 -14.03
CA ASN A 203 -9.76 2.51 -14.86
C ASN A 203 -8.50 2.82 -14.04
N ASP A 204 -8.63 3.54 -12.92
CA ASP A 204 -7.47 3.88 -12.09
C ASP A 204 -6.82 2.63 -11.46
N ILE A 205 -7.62 1.61 -11.12
CA ILE A 205 -7.10 0.30 -10.65
C ILE A 205 -6.35 -0.41 -11.79
N LEU A 206 -6.89 -0.39 -13.02
CA LEU A 206 -6.22 -0.95 -14.20
C LEU A 206 -4.88 -0.25 -14.42
N TRP A 207 -4.86 1.09 -14.51
CA TRP A 207 -3.62 1.86 -14.66
C TRP A 207 -2.66 1.67 -13.50
N GLY A 208 -3.14 1.57 -12.26
CA GLY A 208 -2.31 1.27 -11.10
C GLY A 208 -1.58 -0.07 -11.24
N ARG A 209 -2.19 -1.09 -11.84
CA ARG A 209 -1.53 -2.37 -12.15
C ARG A 209 -0.51 -2.23 -13.28
N LEU A 210 -0.85 -1.50 -14.34
CA LEU A 210 0.05 -1.24 -15.48
C LEU A 210 1.31 -0.49 -15.01
N ASP A 211 1.12 0.67 -14.37
CA ASP A 211 2.22 1.47 -13.82
C ASP A 211 2.99 0.68 -12.74
N GLY A 212 2.31 -0.15 -11.95
CA GLY A 212 2.92 -1.03 -10.97
C GLY A 212 3.93 -2.01 -11.59
N VAL A 213 3.56 -2.74 -12.64
CA VAL A 213 4.48 -3.64 -13.37
C VAL A 213 5.68 -2.87 -13.89
N ASN A 214 5.44 -1.72 -14.49
CA ASN A 214 6.51 -0.86 -14.98
C ASN A 214 7.50 -0.47 -13.87
N ARG A 215 7.01 0.00 -12.72
CA ARG A 215 7.86 0.40 -11.58
C ARG A 215 8.60 -0.78 -10.94
N ILE A 216 7.96 -1.94 -10.84
CA ILE A 216 8.60 -3.16 -10.32
C ILE A 216 9.75 -3.57 -11.25
N VAL A 217 9.51 -3.60 -12.56
CA VAL A 217 10.53 -3.94 -13.55
C VAL A 217 11.70 -2.95 -13.51
N ASP A 218 11.44 -1.64 -13.52
CA ASP A 218 12.49 -0.62 -13.43
C ASP A 218 13.30 -0.69 -12.12
N GLY A 219 12.63 -1.01 -11.00
CA GLY A 219 13.28 -1.08 -9.68
C GLY A 219 14.11 -2.34 -9.47
N LEU A 220 13.72 -3.47 -10.06
CA LEU A 220 14.35 -4.78 -9.84
C LEU A 220 15.33 -5.19 -10.95
N LEU A 221 15.04 -4.86 -12.21
CA LEU A 221 15.84 -5.29 -13.36
C LEU A 221 16.83 -4.21 -13.78
N THR A 222 17.92 -4.13 -13.02
CA THR A 222 19.05 -3.24 -13.28
C THR A 222 20.12 -3.96 -14.10
N SER A 223 21.05 -3.20 -14.69
CA SER A 223 22.21 -3.77 -15.36
C SER A 223 23.02 -4.70 -14.43
N GLU A 224 23.08 -4.41 -13.13
CA GLU A 224 23.76 -5.24 -12.14
C GLU A 224 23.01 -6.55 -11.88
N SER A 225 21.69 -6.51 -11.65
CA SER A 225 20.92 -7.73 -11.40
C SER A 225 20.84 -8.66 -12.62
N LEU A 226 20.82 -8.09 -13.83
CA LEU A 226 20.83 -8.89 -15.06
C LEU A 226 22.17 -9.61 -15.34
N LYS A 227 23.30 -9.13 -14.80
CA LYS A 227 24.58 -9.88 -14.88
C LYS A 227 24.51 -11.23 -14.18
N ALA A 228 23.68 -11.34 -13.14
CA ALA A 228 23.50 -12.57 -12.39
C ALA A 228 22.53 -13.56 -13.09
N PHE A 229 21.83 -13.13 -14.15
CA PHE A 229 20.78 -13.93 -14.78
C PHE A 229 21.30 -15.25 -15.35
N SER A 230 22.44 -15.24 -16.06
CA SER A 230 23.06 -16.46 -16.59
C SER A 230 23.35 -17.49 -15.49
N GLY A 231 23.89 -17.05 -14.34
CA GLY A 231 24.12 -17.92 -13.19
C GLY A 231 22.84 -18.49 -12.57
N VAL A 232 21.75 -17.71 -12.53
CA VAL A 232 20.43 -18.20 -12.09
C VAL A 232 19.90 -19.26 -13.03
N VAL A 233 19.99 -19.03 -14.34
CA VAL A 233 19.55 -20.00 -15.37
C VAL A 233 20.36 -21.28 -15.28
N SER A 234 21.69 -21.21 -15.22
CA SER A 234 22.55 -22.40 -15.10
C SER A 234 22.21 -23.23 -13.85
N ARG A 235 22.04 -22.57 -12.70
CA ARG A 235 21.65 -23.24 -11.46
C ARG A 235 20.29 -23.94 -11.59
N GLN A 236 19.31 -23.27 -12.20
CA GLN A 236 17.97 -23.84 -12.30
C GLN A 236 17.94 -25.03 -13.27
N ILE A 237 18.68 -24.95 -14.38
CA ILE A 237 18.86 -26.05 -15.32
C ILE A 237 19.47 -27.29 -14.64
N GLU A 238 20.47 -27.10 -13.79
CA GLU A 238 21.11 -28.18 -13.02
C GLU A 238 20.14 -28.82 -12.01
N LEU A 239 19.40 -28.00 -11.26
CA LEU A 239 18.42 -28.48 -10.27
C LEU A 239 17.30 -29.30 -10.90
N GLU A 240 16.88 -28.94 -12.11
CA GLU A 240 15.77 -29.59 -12.81
C GLU A 240 16.21 -30.70 -13.78
N GLN A 241 17.51 -30.97 -13.89
CA GLN A 241 18.06 -32.09 -14.66
C GLN A 241 17.65 -32.11 -16.15
N PHE A 242 17.63 -30.95 -16.82
CA PHE A 242 17.36 -30.89 -18.26
C PHE A 242 18.38 -31.72 -19.06
N SER A 243 17.89 -32.39 -20.11
CA SER A 243 18.68 -33.23 -21.02
C SER A 243 19.10 -32.47 -22.28
N GLY A 244 20.14 -32.94 -22.98
CA GLY A 244 20.62 -32.32 -24.22
C GLY A 244 21.85 -31.42 -24.06
N THR A 245 22.15 -30.64 -25.09
CA THR A 245 23.26 -29.67 -25.12
C THR A 245 22.95 -28.44 -24.28
N GLN A 246 23.97 -27.68 -23.87
CA GLN A 246 23.78 -26.49 -23.02
C GLN A 246 22.85 -25.45 -23.67
N GLU A 247 22.95 -25.25 -24.99
CA GLU A 247 22.10 -24.31 -25.72
C GLU A 247 20.63 -24.77 -25.74
N GLU A 248 20.39 -26.06 -25.99
CA GLU A 248 19.03 -26.64 -25.96
C GLU A 248 18.39 -26.49 -24.57
N LYS A 249 19.16 -26.75 -23.49
CA LYS A 249 18.68 -26.58 -22.12
C LYS A 249 18.28 -25.14 -21.81
N ILE A 250 19.10 -24.17 -22.23
CA ILE A 250 18.80 -22.74 -22.03
C ILE A 250 17.53 -22.36 -22.80
N GLN A 251 17.42 -22.77 -24.07
CA GLN A 251 16.24 -22.48 -24.89
C GLN A 251 14.98 -23.06 -24.27
N GLU A 252 15.00 -24.32 -23.86
CA GLU A 252 13.87 -25.01 -23.24
C GLU A 252 13.44 -24.33 -21.93
N TYR A 253 14.40 -24.05 -21.05
CA TYR A 253 14.13 -23.40 -19.77
C TYR A 253 13.57 -21.99 -19.94
N VAL A 254 14.20 -21.15 -20.77
CA VAL A 254 13.74 -19.77 -21.01
C VAL A 254 12.37 -19.76 -21.65
N LYS A 255 12.13 -20.64 -22.64
CA LYS A 255 10.80 -20.76 -23.27
C LYS A 255 9.75 -21.13 -22.22
N ARG A 256 10.02 -22.12 -21.37
CA ARG A 256 9.10 -22.52 -20.30
C ARG A 256 8.86 -21.40 -19.30
N LEU A 257 9.90 -20.68 -18.88
CA LEU A 257 9.80 -19.52 -17.98
C LEU A 257 8.87 -18.44 -18.55
N VAL A 258 9.02 -18.10 -19.83
CA VAL A 258 8.17 -17.09 -20.48
C VAL A 258 6.74 -17.62 -20.66
N ASP A 259 6.57 -18.89 -21.03
CA ASP A 259 5.26 -19.50 -21.21
C ASP A 259 4.46 -19.58 -19.89
N GLU A 260 5.12 -19.89 -18.77
CA GLU A 260 4.53 -19.89 -17.43
C GLU A 260 4.22 -18.47 -16.94
N SER A 261 5.07 -17.49 -17.26
CA SER A 261 4.89 -16.09 -16.85
C SER A 261 3.78 -15.39 -17.63
N PHE A 262 3.58 -15.77 -18.90
CA PHE A 262 2.66 -15.12 -19.83
C PHE A 262 1.79 -16.18 -20.54
N PRO A 263 0.89 -16.87 -19.83
CA PRO A 263 0.15 -18.00 -20.40
C PRO A 263 -0.88 -17.57 -21.46
N THR A 264 -1.32 -16.32 -21.47
CA THR A 264 -2.40 -15.81 -22.34
C THR A 264 -1.91 -15.13 -23.62
N GLU A 265 -0.60 -14.89 -23.72
CA GLU A 265 0.03 -14.09 -24.77
C GLU A 265 0.31 -14.95 -26.00
N THR A 266 0.28 -14.35 -27.18
CA THR A 266 0.55 -15.09 -28.42
C THR A 266 2.03 -15.44 -28.53
N GLN A 267 2.36 -16.52 -29.23
CA GLN A 267 3.76 -16.93 -29.40
C GLN A 267 4.60 -15.81 -30.04
N THR A 268 4.04 -15.11 -31.04
CA THR A 268 4.70 -13.98 -31.70
C THR A 268 5.05 -12.84 -30.74
N GLU A 269 4.22 -12.55 -29.74
CA GLU A 269 4.51 -11.54 -28.71
C GLU A 269 5.62 -11.99 -27.75
N LYS A 270 5.74 -13.30 -27.51
CA LYS A 270 6.75 -13.88 -26.61
C LYS A 270 8.10 -14.06 -27.28
N ASP A 271 8.13 -14.34 -28.58
CA ASP A 271 9.33 -14.75 -29.30
C ASP A 271 10.46 -13.73 -29.16
N GLU A 272 10.16 -12.43 -29.28
CA GLU A 272 11.18 -11.38 -29.11
C GLU A 272 11.78 -11.37 -27.69
N LEU A 273 10.95 -11.56 -26.66
CA LEU A 273 11.41 -11.61 -25.27
C LEU A 273 12.23 -12.87 -25.00
N ILE A 274 11.83 -14.01 -25.57
CA ILE A 274 12.56 -15.27 -25.46
C ILE A 274 13.97 -15.12 -26.06
N GLN A 275 14.10 -14.49 -27.23
CA GLN A 275 15.41 -14.26 -27.85
C GLN A 275 16.31 -13.37 -26.98
N ASP A 276 15.76 -12.28 -26.42
CA ASP A 276 16.52 -11.38 -25.54
C ASP A 276 16.96 -12.10 -24.25
N LEU A 277 16.10 -12.93 -23.66
CA LEU A 277 16.42 -13.72 -22.47
C LEU A 277 17.43 -14.84 -22.76
N ILE A 278 17.36 -15.51 -23.91
CA ILE A 278 18.38 -16.48 -24.33
C ILE A 278 19.74 -15.79 -24.46
N LYS A 279 19.79 -14.60 -25.05
CA LYS A 279 21.03 -13.80 -25.15
C LYS A 279 21.59 -13.46 -23.76
N LEU A 280 20.71 -13.05 -22.82
CA LEU A 280 21.08 -12.74 -21.43
C LEU A 280 21.50 -13.97 -20.62
N ALA A 281 21.00 -15.15 -20.94
CA ALA A 281 21.35 -16.40 -20.28
C ALA A 281 22.77 -16.88 -20.63
N GLN A 282 23.38 -16.33 -21.68
CA GLN A 282 24.76 -16.65 -22.05
C GLN A 282 25.76 -16.05 -21.05
N PRO A 283 26.89 -16.73 -20.75
CA PRO A 283 27.90 -16.23 -19.82
C PRO A 283 28.50 -14.91 -20.29
N ASN A 284 28.79 -14.01 -19.34
CA ASN A 284 29.43 -12.71 -19.59
C ASN A 284 28.68 -11.75 -20.54
N THR A 285 27.41 -12.00 -20.83
CA THR A 285 26.60 -11.07 -21.62
C THR A 285 26.17 -9.87 -20.76
N THR A 286 26.36 -8.67 -21.29
CA THR A 286 25.81 -7.44 -20.73
C THR A 286 25.08 -6.67 -21.82
N LEU A 287 23.89 -6.16 -21.51
CA LEU A 287 23.18 -5.27 -22.42
C LEU A 287 23.74 -3.85 -22.33
N ALA A 288 23.94 -3.22 -23.48
CA ALA A 288 24.17 -1.77 -23.52
C ALA A 288 22.94 -1.04 -22.97
N LYS A 289 23.10 0.21 -22.51
CA LYS A 289 22.01 0.98 -21.88
C LYS A 289 20.74 1.01 -22.75
N LYS A 290 20.88 1.24 -24.05
CA LYS A 290 19.74 1.28 -24.98
C LYS A 290 19.07 -0.09 -25.14
N GLU A 291 19.86 -1.15 -25.31
CA GLU A 291 19.33 -2.52 -25.42
C GLU A 291 18.60 -2.93 -24.14
N LEU A 292 19.09 -2.49 -22.96
CA LEU A 292 18.41 -2.68 -21.69
C LEU A 292 17.07 -1.94 -21.66
N GLU A 293 17.03 -0.67 -22.03
CA GLU A 293 15.78 0.09 -22.08
C GLU A 293 14.75 -0.56 -23.03
N ASP A 294 15.20 -1.03 -24.18
CA ASP A 294 14.36 -1.74 -25.16
C ASP A 294 13.83 -3.07 -24.58
N PHE A 295 14.70 -3.87 -23.95
CA PHE A 295 14.32 -5.13 -23.28
C PHE A 295 13.29 -4.89 -22.17
N LEU A 296 13.54 -3.93 -21.27
CA LEU A 296 12.61 -3.59 -20.19
C LEU A 296 11.26 -3.13 -20.77
N ASN A 297 11.28 -2.33 -21.84
CA ASN A 297 10.06 -1.88 -22.50
C ASN A 297 9.26 -3.04 -23.12
N LYS A 298 9.91 -4.03 -23.74
CA LYS A 298 9.24 -5.24 -24.25
C LYS A 298 8.61 -6.05 -23.12
N LEU A 299 9.35 -6.29 -22.03
CA LEU A 299 8.85 -7.01 -20.87
C LEU A 299 7.64 -6.33 -20.23
N VAL A 300 7.71 -5.00 -20.05
CA VAL A 300 6.60 -4.20 -19.52
C VAL A 300 5.39 -4.23 -20.47
N ASN A 301 5.61 -4.14 -21.79
CA ASN A 301 4.53 -4.28 -22.77
C ASN A 301 3.81 -5.63 -22.67
N LEU A 302 4.56 -6.72 -22.54
CA LEU A 302 3.98 -8.06 -22.42
C LEU A 302 3.17 -8.22 -21.13
N GLY A 303 3.71 -7.70 -20.01
CA GLY A 303 2.98 -7.63 -18.74
C GLY A 303 1.73 -6.75 -18.81
N HIS A 304 1.78 -5.64 -19.52
CA HIS A 304 0.61 -4.79 -19.75
C HIS A 304 -0.47 -5.51 -20.57
N SER A 305 -0.09 -6.25 -21.63
CA SER A 305 -1.03 -7.06 -22.40
C SER A 305 -1.73 -8.12 -21.54
N ALA A 306 -0.98 -8.81 -20.67
CA ALA A 306 -1.55 -9.81 -19.75
C ALA A 306 -2.55 -9.19 -18.76
N ILE A 307 -2.19 -8.06 -18.13
CA ILE A 307 -3.08 -7.31 -17.23
C ILE A 307 -4.35 -6.86 -17.96
N LEU A 308 -4.20 -6.37 -19.19
CA LEU A 308 -5.32 -5.85 -19.96
C LEU A 308 -6.37 -6.95 -20.20
N LYS A 309 -5.95 -8.15 -20.61
CA LYS A 309 -6.85 -9.30 -20.81
C LYS A 309 -7.59 -9.68 -19.52
N GLU A 310 -6.95 -9.56 -18.38
CA GLU A 310 -7.54 -9.89 -17.08
C GLU A 310 -8.53 -8.81 -16.58
N ASN A 311 -8.21 -7.53 -16.75
CA ASN A 311 -8.88 -6.45 -16.02
C ASN A 311 -9.72 -5.50 -16.86
N LEU A 312 -9.53 -5.44 -18.18
CA LEU A 312 -10.34 -4.58 -19.04
C LEU A 312 -11.84 -4.88 -18.91
N GLY A 313 -12.18 -6.17 -18.72
CA GLY A 313 -13.55 -6.61 -18.49
C GLY A 313 -14.22 -6.02 -17.25
N ASN A 314 -13.47 -5.76 -16.18
CA ASN A 314 -14.01 -5.11 -14.99
C ASN A 314 -14.42 -3.67 -15.28
N VAL A 315 -13.61 -2.95 -16.07
CA VAL A 315 -13.93 -1.57 -16.46
C VAL A 315 -15.20 -1.53 -17.30
N PHE A 316 -15.33 -2.41 -18.29
CA PHE A 316 -16.55 -2.49 -19.10
C PHE A 316 -17.77 -2.86 -18.27
N LYS A 317 -17.64 -3.86 -17.40
CA LYS A 317 -18.73 -4.27 -16.50
C LYS A 317 -19.21 -3.11 -15.65
N ASP A 318 -18.30 -2.35 -15.06
CA ASP A 318 -18.66 -1.22 -14.20
C ASP A 318 -19.25 -0.05 -14.99
N ALA A 319 -18.71 0.26 -16.17
CA ALA A 319 -19.27 1.27 -17.07
C ALA A 319 -20.70 0.90 -17.51
N ILE A 320 -20.92 -0.34 -17.94
CA ILE A 320 -22.24 -0.82 -18.36
C ILE A 320 -23.21 -0.86 -17.17
N SER A 321 -22.77 -1.39 -16.01
CA SER A 321 -23.61 -1.46 -14.81
C SER A 321 -24.04 -0.07 -14.36
N GLU A 322 -23.12 0.90 -14.35
CA GLU A 322 -23.41 2.28 -14.02
C GLU A 322 -24.39 2.90 -15.02
N GLN A 323 -24.15 2.71 -16.32
CA GLN A 323 -25.05 3.23 -17.36
C GLN A 323 -26.44 2.59 -17.28
N LEU A 324 -26.57 1.31 -16.94
CA LEU A 324 -27.86 0.66 -16.71
C LEU A 324 -28.57 1.23 -15.48
N GLU A 325 -27.85 1.48 -14.38
CA GLU A 325 -28.39 2.15 -13.19
C GLU A 325 -28.88 3.56 -13.50
N TRP A 326 -28.17 4.29 -14.37
CA TRP A 326 -28.56 5.62 -14.82
C TRP A 326 -29.72 5.59 -15.83
N ASN A 327 -29.71 4.68 -16.80
CA ASN A 327 -30.74 4.53 -17.83
C ASN A 327 -32.08 4.02 -17.29
N GLN A 328 -32.09 3.35 -16.13
CA GLN A 328 -33.33 3.10 -15.37
C GLN A 328 -34.06 4.41 -15.04
N GLN A 329 -33.38 5.55 -15.12
CA GLN A 329 -33.91 6.89 -15.01
C GLN A 329 -34.16 7.42 -16.44
N LYS A 330 -35.33 7.11 -17.03
CA LYS A 330 -35.69 7.58 -18.38
C LYS A 330 -35.47 9.08 -18.52
N ILE A 331 -34.51 9.48 -19.34
CA ILE A 331 -34.56 10.74 -20.10
C ILE A 331 -35.50 10.45 -21.27
N ASP A 332 -36.52 11.28 -21.48
CA ASP A 332 -37.56 11.09 -22.51
C ASP A 332 -36.93 10.80 -23.88
N PRO A 333 -36.93 9.55 -24.37
CA PRO A 333 -36.52 9.28 -25.73
C PRO A 333 -37.79 9.23 -26.56
N THR A 334 -37.93 10.12 -27.54
CA THR A 334 -38.87 9.88 -28.64
C THR A 334 -38.56 8.48 -29.19
N PRO A 335 -39.49 7.51 -29.07
CA PRO A 335 -39.18 6.13 -29.45
C PRO A 335 -38.98 6.02 -30.97
N GLU A 336 -37.96 5.26 -31.39
CA GLU A 336 -37.85 4.81 -32.78
C GLU A 336 -39.06 3.93 -33.12
N SER A 337 -39.58 4.05 -34.36
CA SER A 337 -40.91 3.54 -34.76
C SER A 337 -41.12 2.03 -34.56
N ASN A 338 -40.05 1.25 -34.43
CA ASN A 338 -40.09 -0.21 -34.43
C ASN A 338 -39.84 -0.85 -33.05
N TYR A 339 -39.54 -0.06 -32.01
CA TYR A 339 -39.24 -0.58 -30.68
C TYR A 339 -40.25 -0.10 -29.64
N LYS A 340 -40.91 -1.05 -28.96
CA LYS A 340 -41.72 -0.77 -27.77
C LYS A 340 -40.85 -0.88 -26.53
N TYR A 341 -40.56 0.24 -25.87
CA TYR A 341 -39.93 0.20 -24.56
C TYR A 341 -40.83 -0.53 -23.55
N VAL A 342 -40.35 -1.64 -23.00
CA VAL A 342 -41.00 -2.31 -21.87
C VAL A 342 -40.83 -1.42 -20.64
N GLY A 343 -41.94 -0.94 -20.08
CA GLY A 343 -41.90 -0.14 -18.86
C GLY A 343 -41.67 -1.03 -17.64
N GLY A 344 -40.46 -1.00 -17.07
CA GLY A 344 -40.11 -1.73 -15.84
C GLY A 344 -38.67 -1.42 -15.39
N TYR A 345 -38.36 -1.79 -14.14
CA TYR A 345 -36.98 -1.79 -13.63
C TYR A 345 -36.45 -3.21 -13.71
N PHE A 346 -35.17 -3.36 -14.05
CA PHE A 346 -34.49 -4.61 -13.74
C PHE A 346 -34.43 -4.76 -12.23
N ASP A 347 -34.59 -5.99 -11.74
CA ASP A 347 -34.26 -6.31 -10.36
C ASP A 347 -32.82 -5.85 -10.07
N LYS A 348 -32.56 -5.39 -8.84
CA LYS A 348 -31.21 -5.02 -8.40
C LYS A 348 -30.21 -6.15 -8.60
N ALA A 349 -30.64 -7.40 -8.55
CA ALA A 349 -29.81 -8.56 -8.84
C ALA A 349 -29.55 -8.78 -10.34
N VAL A 350 -30.48 -8.36 -11.22
CA VAL A 350 -30.39 -8.59 -12.67
C VAL A 350 -29.44 -7.59 -13.34
N THR A 351 -29.33 -6.37 -12.82
CA THR A 351 -28.49 -5.33 -13.44
C THR A 351 -26.99 -5.71 -13.45
N PRO A 352 -26.39 -6.16 -12.34
CA PRO A 352 -24.99 -6.61 -12.34
C PRO A 352 -24.75 -7.84 -13.23
N LEU A 353 -25.72 -8.76 -13.30
CA LEU A 353 -25.63 -9.95 -14.15
C LEU A 353 -25.70 -9.60 -15.64
N ALA A 354 -26.63 -8.72 -16.03
CA ALA A 354 -26.74 -8.22 -17.39
C ALA A 354 -25.48 -7.44 -17.80
N ALA A 355 -24.98 -6.57 -16.93
CA ALA A 355 -23.74 -5.83 -17.16
C ALA A 355 -22.54 -6.78 -17.36
N ALA A 356 -22.41 -7.81 -16.51
CA ALA A 356 -21.36 -8.81 -16.65
C ALA A 356 -21.47 -9.57 -17.98
N LYS A 357 -22.68 -9.96 -18.40
CA LYS A 357 -22.87 -10.70 -19.64
C LYS A 357 -22.60 -9.85 -20.88
N LEU A 358 -23.00 -8.58 -20.86
CA LEU A 358 -22.71 -7.63 -21.95
C LEU A 358 -21.20 -7.33 -22.03
N ALA A 359 -20.54 -7.11 -20.89
CA ALA A 359 -19.09 -6.94 -20.85
C ALA A 359 -18.36 -8.17 -21.41
N GLN A 360 -18.79 -9.38 -21.02
CA GLN A 360 -18.24 -10.63 -21.55
C GLN A 360 -18.37 -10.70 -23.08
N ARG A 361 -19.56 -10.41 -23.62
CA ARG A 361 -19.78 -10.42 -25.08
C ARG A 361 -18.87 -9.44 -25.81
N PHE A 362 -18.71 -8.24 -25.25
CA PHE A 362 -17.83 -7.23 -25.84
C PHE A 362 -16.35 -7.66 -25.80
N LEU A 363 -15.91 -8.34 -24.74
CA LEU A 363 -14.56 -8.93 -24.68
C LEU A 363 -14.38 -10.06 -25.68
N GLU A 364 -15.41 -10.87 -25.93
CA GLU A 364 -15.39 -11.90 -26.98
C GLU A 364 -15.20 -11.28 -28.37
N ASP A 365 -15.90 -10.17 -28.65
CA ASP A 365 -15.76 -9.42 -29.91
C ASP A 365 -14.38 -8.74 -30.03
N LEU A 366 -13.78 -8.33 -28.91
CA LEU A 366 -12.45 -7.71 -28.83
C LEU A 366 -11.28 -8.70 -28.79
N LYS A 367 -11.55 -10.01 -28.75
CA LYS A 367 -10.51 -11.02 -28.53
C LYS A 367 -9.38 -10.91 -29.56
N GLY A 368 -8.16 -10.67 -29.09
CA GLY A 368 -6.96 -10.48 -29.93
C GLY A 368 -6.74 -9.05 -30.43
N LYS A 369 -7.64 -8.12 -30.13
CA LYS A 369 -7.55 -6.68 -30.48
C LYS A 369 -7.61 -5.78 -29.25
N GLU A 370 -7.50 -6.34 -28.05
CA GLU A 370 -7.65 -5.60 -26.79
C GLU A 370 -6.64 -4.46 -26.69
N LYS A 371 -5.38 -4.72 -27.07
CA LYS A 371 -4.30 -3.73 -27.08
C LYS A 371 -4.59 -2.59 -28.06
N GLU A 372 -5.03 -2.91 -29.28
CA GLU A 372 -5.36 -1.92 -30.31
C GLU A 372 -6.52 -1.02 -29.86
N TYR A 373 -7.56 -1.64 -29.30
CA TYR A 373 -8.69 -0.93 -28.72
C TYR A 373 -8.26 -0.05 -27.54
N PHE A 374 -7.45 -0.57 -26.62
CA PHE A 374 -7.00 0.17 -25.44
C PHE A 374 -6.13 1.38 -25.78
N LEU A 375 -5.32 1.31 -26.83
CA LEU A 375 -4.45 2.40 -27.25
C LEU A 375 -5.14 3.40 -28.20
N GLY A 376 -6.15 2.97 -28.95
CA GLY A 376 -6.79 3.78 -29.99
C GLY A 376 -8.19 4.31 -29.66
N GLU A 377 -9.07 3.47 -29.11
CA GLU A 377 -10.50 3.75 -28.96
C GLU A 377 -10.96 3.90 -27.50
N TYR A 378 -10.17 3.41 -26.55
CA TYR A 378 -10.51 3.46 -25.13
C TYR A 378 -10.58 4.89 -24.61
N GLY A 379 -11.76 5.26 -24.10
CA GLY A 379 -12.06 6.64 -23.68
C GLY A 379 -12.49 6.79 -22.21
N VAL A 380 -12.28 5.79 -21.35
CA VAL A 380 -12.63 5.95 -19.93
C VAL A 380 -11.65 6.93 -19.30
N GLY A 381 -12.15 8.02 -18.74
CA GLY A 381 -11.36 9.09 -18.13
C GLY A 381 -11.24 10.37 -18.96
N SER A 382 -11.52 10.32 -20.28
CA SER A 382 -11.65 11.53 -21.12
C SER A 382 -13.02 12.23 -20.96
N GLU A 383 -13.92 11.59 -20.21
CA GLU A 383 -15.24 12.08 -19.87
C GLU A 383 -15.20 13.24 -18.87
N THR A 384 -16.21 14.10 -18.94
CA THR A 384 -16.41 15.24 -18.04
C THR A 384 -17.66 15.05 -17.18
N ILE A 385 -17.57 15.38 -15.89
CA ILE A 385 -18.69 15.23 -14.93
C ILE A 385 -19.97 15.93 -15.40
N VAL A 386 -19.87 17.12 -15.99
CA VAL A 386 -21.04 17.93 -16.36
C VAL A 386 -21.77 17.36 -17.57
N LYS A 387 -21.04 16.76 -18.52
CA LYS A 387 -21.59 16.24 -19.77
C LYS A 387 -22.04 14.78 -19.63
N ASP A 388 -21.23 13.98 -18.95
CA ASP A 388 -21.30 12.52 -19.00
C ASP A 388 -21.95 11.89 -17.76
N ILE A 389 -22.30 12.70 -16.75
CA ILE A 389 -23.13 12.26 -15.61
C ILE A 389 -24.50 12.95 -15.68
N PRO A 390 -25.61 12.21 -15.61
CA PRO A 390 -26.95 12.80 -15.60
C PRO A 390 -27.14 13.84 -14.49
N SER A 391 -27.76 14.98 -14.82
CA SER A 391 -27.88 16.13 -13.89
C SER A 391 -28.61 15.81 -12.57
N ASN A 392 -29.51 14.84 -12.58
CA ASN A 392 -30.21 14.34 -11.40
C ASN A 392 -29.29 13.49 -10.49
N ILE A 393 -28.39 12.69 -11.06
CA ILE A 393 -27.34 11.97 -10.33
C ILE A 393 -26.40 12.97 -9.68
N LEU A 394 -25.96 13.99 -10.42
CA LEU A 394 -25.11 15.07 -9.88
C LEU A 394 -25.78 15.80 -8.70
N LYS A 395 -27.05 16.15 -8.82
CA LYS A 395 -27.83 16.78 -7.73
C LYS A 395 -27.91 15.86 -6.50
N SER A 396 -28.14 14.57 -6.71
CA SER A 396 -28.17 13.57 -5.63
C SER A 396 -26.81 13.44 -4.93
N LEU A 397 -25.73 13.33 -5.71
CA LEU A 397 -24.36 13.25 -5.19
C LEU A 397 -23.99 14.52 -4.42
N GLY A 398 -24.21 15.70 -4.99
CA GLY A 398 -23.95 16.98 -4.33
C GLY A 398 -24.70 17.13 -3.00
N THR A 399 -25.95 16.67 -2.95
CA THR A 399 -26.74 16.68 -1.70
C THR A 399 -26.20 15.71 -0.66
N ARG A 400 -25.84 14.49 -1.06
CA ARG A 400 -25.22 13.50 -0.15
C ARG A 400 -23.91 14.04 0.41
N SER A 401 -23.06 14.61 -0.44
CA SER A 401 -21.80 15.22 -0.02
C SER A 401 -22.02 16.36 0.96
N ALA A 402 -23.02 17.23 0.73
CA ALA A 402 -23.37 18.30 1.66
C ALA A 402 -23.86 17.77 3.03
N ILE A 403 -24.65 16.69 3.04
CA ILE A 403 -25.10 16.04 4.28
C ILE A 403 -23.92 15.40 5.03
N ILE A 404 -23.05 14.67 4.33
CA ILE A 404 -21.87 14.04 4.94
C ILE A 404 -20.94 15.13 5.50
N LEU A 405 -20.71 16.20 4.75
CA LEU A 405 -19.94 17.34 5.23
C LEU A 405 -20.56 17.96 6.48
N SER A 406 -21.89 18.03 6.55
CA SER A 406 -22.57 18.48 7.77
C SER A 406 -22.24 17.60 8.97
N TYR A 407 -22.25 16.27 8.83
CA TYR A 407 -21.87 15.36 9.92
C TYR A 407 -20.38 15.45 10.29
N ILE A 408 -19.49 15.68 9.33
CA ILE A 408 -18.06 15.91 9.59
C ILE A 408 -17.85 17.21 10.37
N ILE A 409 -18.58 18.27 10.04
CA ILE A 409 -18.53 19.53 10.80
C ILE A 409 -19.00 19.27 12.24
N GLU A 410 -20.08 18.52 12.44
CA GLU A 410 -20.62 18.20 13.76
C GLU A 410 -19.63 17.42 14.65
N SER A 411 -18.83 16.53 14.07
CA SER A 411 -17.83 15.76 14.82
C SER A 411 -16.59 16.59 15.19
N SER A 412 -16.36 17.74 14.57
CA SER A 412 -15.20 18.60 14.83
C SER A 412 -15.41 19.54 16.04
N LYS A 413 -14.34 19.79 16.81
CA LYS A 413 -14.37 20.74 17.96
C LYS A 413 -14.79 22.15 17.53
N THR A 414 -14.36 22.59 16.35
CA THR A 414 -14.69 23.91 15.77
C THR A 414 -16.15 23.97 15.30
N GLY A 415 -16.69 22.89 14.73
CA GLY A 415 -18.07 22.84 14.23
C GLY A 415 -19.15 22.81 15.31
N LYS A 416 -18.83 22.47 16.56
CA LYS A 416 -19.74 22.63 17.71
C LYS A 416 -20.21 24.07 17.92
N ARG A 417 -19.45 25.08 17.45
CA ARG A 417 -19.88 26.49 17.45
C ARG A 417 -20.89 26.78 16.34
N LEU A 418 -20.67 26.23 15.14
CA LEU A 418 -21.59 26.33 14.00
C LEU A 418 -22.94 25.66 14.28
N LEU A 419 -22.93 24.54 15.02
CA LEU A 419 -24.14 23.84 15.46
C LEU A 419 -25.12 24.69 16.28
N ARG A 420 -24.63 25.76 16.94
CA ARG A 420 -25.46 26.69 17.73
C ARG A 420 -26.19 27.71 16.85
N LEU A 421 -25.81 27.86 15.58
CA LEU A 421 -26.47 28.78 14.67
C LEU A 421 -27.77 28.15 14.15
N GLN A 422 -28.89 28.81 14.41
CA GLN A 422 -30.20 28.38 13.93
C GLN A 422 -30.26 28.29 12.38
N SER A 423 -29.51 29.15 11.69
CA SER A 423 -29.38 29.10 10.22
C SER A 423 -28.73 27.82 9.72
N TYR A 424 -27.73 27.29 10.43
CA TYR A 424 -27.07 26.03 10.07
C TYR A 424 -27.99 24.82 10.29
N GLN A 425 -28.70 24.79 11.42
CA GLN A 425 -29.72 23.77 11.72
C GLN A 425 -30.81 23.73 10.64
N LEU A 426 -31.30 24.90 10.23
CA LEU A 426 -32.32 25.06 9.19
C LEU A 426 -31.80 24.61 7.82
N LEU A 427 -30.56 24.99 7.45
CA LEU A 427 -29.92 24.53 6.22
C LEU A 427 -29.77 23.00 6.19
N LYS A 428 -29.35 22.38 7.30
CA LYS A 428 -29.23 20.92 7.42
C LYS A 428 -30.59 20.23 7.26
N GLN A 429 -31.64 20.75 7.88
CA GLN A 429 -33.00 20.23 7.73
C GLN A 429 -33.48 20.34 6.28
N ILE A 430 -33.25 21.48 5.63
CA ILE A 430 -33.57 21.70 4.21
C ILE A 430 -32.83 20.71 3.32
N LEU A 431 -31.53 20.47 3.56
CA LEU A 431 -30.73 19.49 2.83
C LEU A 431 -31.26 18.06 3.01
N ASN A 432 -31.62 17.67 4.24
CA ASN A 432 -32.21 16.36 4.53
C ASN A 432 -33.57 16.18 3.85
N ILE A 433 -34.42 17.20 3.85
CA ILE A 433 -35.72 17.18 3.16
C ILE A 433 -35.51 17.08 1.65
N TYR A 434 -34.61 17.89 1.08
CA TYR A 434 -34.27 17.83 -0.34
C TYR A 434 -33.73 16.45 -0.73
N TYR A 435 -32.86 15.87 0.09
CA TYR A 435 -32.31 14.53 -0.12
C TYR A 435 -33.39 13.45 -0.12
N PHE A 436 -34.26 13.47 0.90
CA PHE A 436 -35.37 12.53 1.04
C PHE A 436 -36.34 12.62 -0.15
N LEU A 437 -36.70 13.83 -0.58
CA LEU A 437 -37.53 14.07 -1.76
C LEU A 437 -36.83 13.65 -3.06
N SER A 438 -35.51 13.79 -3.11
CA SER A 438 -34.69 13.34 -4.24
C SER A 438 -34.63 11.82 -4.35
N GLN A 439 -34.59 11.09 -3.23
CA GLN A 439 -34.70 9.63 -3.22
C GLN A 439 -36.09 9.12 -3.58
N ARG A 440 -37.15 9.83 -3.18
CA ARG A 440 -38.54 9.47 -3.52
C ARG A 440 -38.83 9.54 -5.02
N SER A 441 -38.09 10.38 -5.74
CA SER A 441 -38.07 10.39 -7.21
C SER A 441 -37.17 9.29 -7.79
N SER A 442 -37.26 8.09 -7.22
CA SER A 442 -36.98 6.90 -8.00
C SER A 442 -37.96 6.89 -9.20
N PRO A 443 -37.59 6.37 -10.38
CA PRO A 443 -38.24 6.72 -11.64
C PRO A 443 -39.71 6.24 -11.73
N SER A 444 -40.20 5.48 -10.74
CA SER A 444 -41.60 5.04 -10.60
C SER A 444 -42.56 6.20 -10.32
N SER A 445 -42.06 7.34 -9.85
CA SER A 445 -42.88 8.51 -9.51
C SER A 445 -43.31 9.36 -10.73
N TYR A 446 -42.78 9.09 -11.93
CA TYR A 446 -43.18 9.83 -13.14
C TYR A 446 -44.52 9.37 -13.73
N LYS A 447 -45.13 8.30 -13.19
CA LYS A 447 -46.49 7.86 -13.57
C LYS A 447 -47.61 8.48 -12.72
N THR A 448 -47.32 9.18 -11.63
CA THR A 448 -48.35 9.72 -10.72
C THR A 448 -48.37 11.24 -10.70
N GLN A 449 -49.58 11.79 -10.64
CA GLN A 449 -50.00 13.20 -10.72
C GLN A 449 -49.30 14.19 -9.74
N ALA A 450 -48.39 13.71 -8.89
CA ALA A 450 -47.62 14.49 -7.91
C ALA A 450 -46.27 15.04 -8.45
N SER A 451 -45.93 14.76 -9.72
CA SER A 451 -44.63 15.12 -10.32
C SER A 451 -44.31 16.63 -10.42
N PRO A 452 -45.24 17.57 -10.69
CA PRO A 452 -44.88 19.00 -10.80
C PRO A 452 -44.67 19.66 -9.44
N LEU A 453 -45.44 19.25 -8.42
CA LEU A 453 -45.36 19.78 -7.05
C LEU A 453 -44.04 19.41 -6.37
N ILE A 454 -43.60 18.15 -6.50
CA ILE A 454 -42.32 17.67 -5.97
C ILE A 454 -41.15 18.34 -6.71
N SER A 455 -41.27 18.54 -8.02
CA SER A 455 -40.26 19.25 -8.82
C SER A 455 -40.14 20.73 -8.41
N ALA A 456 -41.27 21.43 -8.24
CA ALA A 456 -41.32 22.80 -7.77
C ALA A 456 -40.72 22.95 -6.35
N LEU A 457 -41.04 22.02 -5.44
CA LEU A 457 -40.49 22.01 -4.09
C LEU A 457 -38.96 21.79 -4.09
N LYS A 458 -38.46 20.92 -4.97
CA LYS A 458 -37.01 20.71 -5.14
C LYS A 458 -36.30 21.96 -5.64
N SER A 459 -36.85 22.62 -6.65
CA SER A 459 -36.31 23.88 -7.17
C SER A 459 -36.31 24.97 -6.11
N LEU A 460 -37.36 25.05 -5.28
CA LEU A 460 -37.44 25.96 -4.14
C LEU A 460 -36.35 25.68 -3.10
N LEU A 461 -36.19 24.42 -2.68
CA LEU A 461 -35.17 24.04 -1.70
C LEU A 461 -33.75 24.32 -2.23
N LEU A 462 -33.49 24.05 -3.52
CA LEU A 462 -32.20 24.33 -4.16
C LEU A 462 -31.93 25.84 -4.23
N PHE A 463 -32.96 26.64 -4.53
CA PHE A 463 -32.88 28.10 -4.50
C PHE A 463 -32.58 28.63 -3.09
N ILE A 464 -33.25 28.11 -2.06
CA ILE A 464 -32.99 28.50 -0.66
C ILE A 464 -31.55 28.14 -0.25
N ILE A 465 -31.05 26.96 -0.63
CA ILE A 465 -29.66 26.55 -0.37
C ILE A 465 -28.68 27.48 -1.09
N GLY A 466 -28.84 27.68 -2.41
CA GLY A 466 -27.94 28.50 -3.21
C GLY A 466 -27.93 29.97 -2.78
N PHE A 467 -29.11 30.53 -2.51
CA PHE A 467 -29.25 31.90 -2.03
C PHE A 467 -28.67 32.08 -0.62
N GLY A 468 -28.85 31.11 0.28
CA GLY A 468 -28.24 31.12 1.61
C GLY A 468 -26.71 31.08 1.57
N VAL A 469 -26.13 30.30 0.66
CA VAL A 469 -24.67 30.23 0.44
C VAL A 469 -24.13 31.53 -0.15
N ILE A 470 -24.81 32.11 -1.14
CA ILE A 470 -24.42 33.38 -1.78
C ILE A 470 -24.52 34.54 -0.77
N ALA A 471 -25.60 34.60 0.01
CA ALA A 471 -25.78 35.62 1.04
C ALA A 471 -24.72 35.53 2.15
N TYR A 472 -24.27 34.33 2.49
CA TYR A 472 -23.19 34.09 3.44
C TYR A 472 -21.81 34.47 2.87
N LEU A 473 -21.51 34.08 1.63
CA LEU A 473 -20.23 34.36 0.97
C LEU A 473 -20.03 35.85 0.64
N LEU A 474 -21.10 36.56 0.30
CA LEU A 474 -21.01 37.97 -0.07
C LEU A 474 -20.94 38.92 1.14
N ASN A 475 -21.34 38.50 2.35
CA ASN A 475 -21.32 39.34 3.57
C ASN A 475 -21.87 40.78 3.39
N VAL A 476 -22.79 40.99 2.43
CA VAL A 476 -23.12 42.33 1.89
C VAL A 476 -24.61 42.69 1.99
N LEU A 477 -25.53 41.75 2.22
CA LEU A 477 -26.96 42.06 2.27
C LEU A 477 -27.50 42.09 3.71
N PRO A 478 -28.15 43.19 4.14
CA PRO A 478 -28.82 43.23 5.43
C PRO A 478 -29.96 42.21 5.45
N ARG A 479 -30.21 41.60 6.63
CA ARG A 479 -31.14 40.47 6.83
C ARG A 479 -32.54 40.70 6.25
N TRP A 480 -32.99 41.95 6.14
CA TRP A 480 -34.29 42.31 5.55
C TRP A 480 -34.35 42.11 4.03
N ALA A 481 -33.24 42.32 3.30
CA ALA A 481 -33.19 42.09 1.84
C ALA A 481 -33.23 40.60 1.49
N VAL A 482 -32.67 39.76 2.37
CA VAL A 482 -32.77 38.28 2.29
C VAL A 482 -34.22 37.84 2.48
N LEU A 483 -34.92 38.43 3.45
CA LEU A 483 -36.35 38.15 3.71
C LEU A 483 -37.23 38.58 2.54
N THR A 484 -37.03 39.77 1.97
CA THR A 484 -37.85 40.28 0.85
C THR A 484 -37.69 39.43 -0.41
N ILE A 485 -36.47 39.04 -0.78
CA ILE A 485 -36.21 38.18 -1.93
C ILE A 485 -36.76 36.76 -1.70
N ALA A 486 -36.63 36.22 -0.49
CA ALA A 486 -37.22 34.94 -0.14
C ALA A 486 -38.76 34.97 -0.22
N THR A 487 -39.41 36.05 0.23
CA THR A 487 -40.87 36.22 0.06
C THR A 487 -41.27 36.40 -1.40
N LEU A 488 -40.49 37.11 -2.22
CA LEU A 488 -40.77 37.27 -3.64
C LEU A 488 -40.63 35.93 -4.40
N ALA A 489 -39.63 35.12 -4.05
CA ALA A 489 -39.48 33.76 -4.59
C ALA A 489 -40.64 32.85 -4.14
N LEU A 490 -41.05 32.94 -2.86
CA LEU A 490 -42.21 32.20 -2.34
C LEU A 490 -43.50 32.60 -3.09
N LEU A 491 -43.71 33.90 -3.33
CA LEU A 491 -44.85 34.43 -4.09
C LEU A 491 -44.83 33.99 -5.56
N TRP A 492 -43.65 33.95 -6.19
CA TRP A 492 -43.50 33.44 -7.56
C TRP A 492 -43.86 31.96 -7.65
N ILE A 493 -43.49 31.16 -6.64
CA ILE A 493 -43.80 29.73 -6.58
C ILE A 493 -45.26 29.48 -6.28
N ILE A 494 -45.85 30.24 -5.35
CA ILE A 494 -47.29 30.23 -5.09
C ILE A 494 -48.05 30.56 -6.38
N LYS A 495 -47.62 31.59 -7.13
CA LYS A 495 -48.19 31.94 -8.43
C LYS A 495 -48.02 30.84 -9.47
N SER A 496 -46.86 30.17 -9.53
CA SER A 496 -46.63 29.05 -10.44
C SER A 496 -47.44 27.80 -10.07
N LEU A 497 -47.64 27.53 -8.78
CA LEU A 497 -48.48 26.45 -8.27
C LEU A 497 -49.97 26.72 -8.49
N LEU A 498 -50.43 27.96 -8.26
CA LEU A 498 -51.79 28.42 -8.59
C LEU A 498 -52.04 28.36 -10.10
N GLY A 499 -51.05 28.73 -10.92
CA GLY A 499 -51.12 28.59 -12.37
C GLY A 499 -51.26 27.13 -12.84
N LEU A 500 -50.63 26.18 -12.15
CA LEU A 500 -50.75 24.74 -12.44
C LEU A 500 -52.06 24.12 -11.88
N LEU A 501 -52.59 24.63 -10.77
CA LEU A 501 -53.83 24.16 -10.14
C LEU A 501 -55.10 24.73 -10.79
N PHE A 502 -55.05 25.98 -11.28
CA PHE A 502 -56.21 26.69 -11.84
C PHE A 502 -56.09 26.99 -13.34
N GLY A 503 -54.94 26.76 -13.98
CA GLY A 503 -54.70 27.03 -15.41
C GLY A 503 -55.30 26.02 -16.38
N ARG A 504 -56.36 25.30 -16.00
CA ARG A 504 -57.08 24.37 -16.89
C ARG A 504 -58.48 24.87 -17.22
N THR A 505 -58.61 26.14 -17.62
CA THR A 505 -59.81 26.64 -18.31
C THR A 505 -59.44 27.72 -19.34
N SER A 506 -59.03 27.29 -20.53
CA SER A 506 -59.44 27.86 -21.82
C SER A 506 -58.66 27.15 -22.93
N LYS A 507 -59.40 26.32 -23.68
CA LYS A 507 -59.14 25.69 -25.00
C LYS A 507 -57.71 25.48 -25.47
#